data_AF-A0A6V7I579-F1
#
_entry.id   AF-A0A6V7I579-F1
#
_cell.length_a   1.000
_cell.length_b   1.000
_cell.length_c   1.000
_cell.angle_alpha   90.00
_cell.angle_beta   90.00
_cell.angle_gamma   90.00
#
_symmetry.space_group_name_H-M   'P 1'
#
loop_
_entity.id
_entity.type
_entity.pdbx_description
1 polymer ?
#
loop_
_entity_poly.entity_id
_entity_poly.type
_entity_poly.pdbx_seq_one_letter_code
_entity_poly.pdbx_strand_id
1 'polypeptide(L)' 'YPLTNYTFGTKEPLFEKDPSVPARFQRMRDEFDKIGMRRSVEGVLLVHEHGLPHVLLLQLGTTFFKL' A
#
# COMPACT_ATOMS: atom_id res chain seq x y z
N TYR A 1 20.64 2.90 3.16
CA TYR A 1 21.44 2.68 1.95
C TYR A 1 20.94 3.58 0.83
N PRO A 2 21.80 3.96 -0.13
CA PRO A 2 21.43 4.76 -1.29
C PRO A 2 20.27 4.14 -2.09
N LEU A 3 19.38 4.95 -2.66
CA LEU A 3 18.29 4.48 -3.54
C LEU A 3 18.82 3.64 -4.72
N THR A 4 19.99 4.00 -5.25
CA THR A 4 20.66 3.30 -6.37
C THR A 4 21.05 1.85 -6.05
N ASN A 5 21.03 1.43 -4.79
CA ASN A 5 21.28 0.04 -4.39
C ASN A 5 20.06 -0.88 -4.61
N TYR A 6 18.90 -0.32 -5.00
CA TYR A 6 17.66 -1.05 -5.15
C TYR A 6 17.17 -0.99 -6.60
N THR A 7 16.72 -2.14 -7.12
CA THR A 7 16.17 -2.26 -8.48
C THR A 7 14.68 -2.61 -8.42
N PHE A 8 13.88 -1.95 -9.24
CA PHE A 8 12.44 -2.19 -9.33
C PHE A 8 12.13 -3.01 -10.60
N GLY A 9 11.72 -4.26 -10.39
CA GLY A 9 11.25 -5.14 -11.46
C GLY A 9 9.75 -5.01 -11.69
N THR A 10 9.28 -5.47 -12.85
CA THR A 10 7.85 -5.57 -13.19
C THR A 10 7.34 -6.99 -12.96
N LYS A 11 6.06 -7.10 -12.59
CA LYS A 11 5.33 -8.37 -12.46
C LYS A 11 3.88 -8.15 -12.89
N GLU A 12 3.09 -9.22 -12.89
CA GLU A 12 1.66 -9.15 -13.16
C GLU A 12 0.93 -8.12 -12.26
N PRO A 13 -0.06 -7.39 -12.80
CA PRO A 13 -0.79 -6.39 -12.04
C PRO A 13 -1.50 -6.96 -10.81
N LEU A 14 -1.41 -6.23 -9.70
CA LEU A 14 -2.21 -6.51 -8.50
C LEU A 14 -3.41 -5.57 -8.49
N PHE A 15 -4.60 -6.13 -8.61
CA PHE A 15 -5.85 -5.36 -8.55
C PHE A 15 -6.28 -5.11 -7.11
N GLU A 16 -6.83 -3.92 -6.86
CA GLU A 16 -7.46 -3.59 -5.59
C GLU A 16 -8.65 -4.51 -5.32
N LYS A 17 -8.81 -4.92 -4.06
CA LYS A 17 -9.91 -5.79 -3.64
C LYS A 17 -11.27 -5.12 -3.78
N ASP A 18 -11.32 -3.80 -3.63
CA ASP A 18 -12.55 -3.02 -3.64
C ASP A 18 -12.55 -2.08 -4.86
N PRO A 19 -13.50 -2.22 -5.79
CA PRO A 19 -13.54 -1.40 -7.01
C PRO A 19 -13.99 0.03 -6.74
N SER A 20 -14.51 0.31 -5.54
CA SER A 20 -15.03 1.63 -5.15
C SER A 20 -15.03 1.81 -3.64
N VAL A 21 -15.11 3.07 -3.21
CA VAL A 21 -15.20 3.42 -1.78
C VAL A 21 -16.44 2.80 -1.11
N PRO A 22 -17.65 2.81 -1.72
CA PRO A 22 -18.82 2.14 -1.13
C PRO A 22 -18.62 0.63 -0.95
N ALA A 23 -18.03 -0.06 -1.94
CA ALA A 23 -17.76 -1.49 -1.85
C ALA A 23 -16.81 -1.82 -0.69
N ARG A 24 -15.78 -0.99 -0.49
CA ARG A 24 -14.84 -1.11 0.63
C ARG A 24 -15.55 -1.02 1.99
N PHE A 25 -16.44 -0.05 2.15
CA PHE A 25 -17.20 0.09 3.40
C PHE A 25 -18.19 -1.04 3.63
N GLN A 26 -18.81 -1.56 2.56
CA GLN A 26 -19.69 -2.72 2.68
C GLN A 26 -18.92 -3.95 3.16
N ARG A 27 -17.80 -4.26 2.52
CA ARG A 27 -16.94 -5.37 2.95
C ARG A 27 -16.44 -5.21 4.38
N MET A 28 -16.07 -4.00 4.80
CA MET A 28 -15.65 -3.73 6.18
C MET A 28 -16.76 -4.03 7.20
N ARG A 29 -18.03 -3.72 6.90
CA ARG A 29 -19.16 -4.08 7.76
C ARG A 29 -19.37 -5.60 7.80
N ASP A 30 -19.40 -6.23 6.63
CA ASP A 30 -19.62 -7.67 6.53
C ASP A 30 -18.50 -8.49 7.22
N GLU A 31 -17.25 -8.02 7.17
CA GLU A 31 -16.12 -8.60 7.90
C GLU A 31 -16.25 -8.36 9.41
N PHE A 32 -16.65 -7.16 9.82
CA PHE A 32 -16.82 -6.83 11.23
C PHE A 32 -17.86 -7.74 11.91
N ASP A 33 -18.99 -7.97 11.26
CA ASP A 33 -20.05 -8.83 11.80
C ASP A 33 -19.62 -10.30 11.95
N LYS A 34 -18.68 -10.76 11.12
CA LYS A 34 -18.23 -12.17 11.09
C LYS A 34 -17.02 -12.45 11.97
N ILE A 35 -16.03 -11.55 11.96
CA ILE A 35 -14.71 -11.77 12.57
C ILE A 35 -14.29 -10.66 13.53
N GLY A 36 -15.15 -9.66 13.75
CA GLY A 36 -14.89 -8.53 14.63
C GLY A 36 -13.92 -7.51 14.02
N MET A 37 -13.17 -6.82 14.88
CA MET A 37 -12.30 -5.71 14.46
C MET A 37 -11.23 -6.15 13.45
N ARG A 38 -11.20 -5.49 12.29
CA ARG A 38 -10.18 -5.69 11.26
C ARG A 38 -8.78 -5.38 11.82
N ARG A 39 -7.82 -6.26 11.55
CA ARG A 39 -6.40 -6.07 11.84
C ARG A 39 -5.64 -5.87 10.53
N SER A 40 -4.85 -4.81 10.43
CA SER A 40 -3.98 -4.52 9.29
C SER A 40 -2.60 -4.10 9.78
N VAL A 41 -1.58 -4.39 8.98
CA VAL A 41 -0.19 -3.99 9.23
C VAL A 41 0.34 -3.35 7.95
N GLU A 42 1.19 -2.34 8.12
CA GLU A 42 1.85 -1.62 7.02
C GLU A 42 3.35 -1.57 7.31
N GLY A 43 4.16 -1.64 6.25
CA GLY A 43 5.62 -1.63 6.35
C GLY A 43 6.17 -0.27 5.92
N VAL A 44 7.09 0.29 6.71
CA VAL A 44 7.80 1.52 6.33
C VAL A 44 9.21 1.14 5.88
N LEU A 45 9.48 1.31 4.58
CA LEU A 45 10.79 1.07 4.01
C LEU A 45 11.49 2.41 3.77
N LEU A 46 12.70 2.55 4.31
CA LEU A 46 13.50 3.76 4.23
C LEU A 46 14.75 3.55 3.37
N VAL A 47 14.98 4.49 2.45
CA VAL A 47 16.23 4.64 1.69
C VAL A 47 16.73 6.06 1.87
N HIS A 48 17.91 6.37 1.35
CA HIS A 48 18.36 7.77 1.30
C HIS A 48 18.95 8.13 -0.07
N GLU A 49 18.87 9.41 -0.41
CA GLU A 49 19.51 9.99 -1.58
C GLU A 49 20.05 11.37 -1.17
N HIS A 50 21.31 11.67 -1.51
CA HIS A 50 21.97 12.92 -1.11
C HIS A 50 21.90 13.26 0.40
N GLY A 51 21.87 12.24 1.27
CA GLY A 51 21.77 12.41 2.73
C GLY A 51 20.35 12.67 3.25
N LEU A 52 19.34 12.67 2.38
CA LEU A 52 17.94 12.85 2.74
C LEU A 52 17.20 11.50 2.78
N PRO A 53 16.46 11.18 3.86
CA PRO A 53 15.68 9.95 3.95
C PRO A 53 14.44 10.02 3.04
N HIS A 54 14.13 8.90 2.38
CA HIS A 54 12.98 8.74 1.51
C HIS A 54 12.20 7.50 1.94
N VAL A 55 10.87 7.60 1.96
CA VAL A 55 9.95 6.47 2.22
C VAL A 55 9.51 5.90 0.88
N LEU A 56 9.59 4.57 0.73
CA LEU A 56 9.05 3.91 -0.45
C LEU A 56 7.53 3.81 -0.34
N LEU A 57 6.81 4.24 -1.38
CA LEU A 57 5.36 4.20 -1.48
C LEU A 57 4.94 3.46 -2.75
N LEU A 58 3.83 2.74 -2.68
CA LEU A 58 3.17 2.15 -3.83
C LEU A 58 2.17 3.15 -4.41
N GLN A 59 2.42 3.63 -5.62
CA GLN A 59 1.51 4.54 -6.32
C GLN A 59 0.46 3.76 -7.12
N LEU A 60 -0.82 4.08 -6.90
CA LEU A 60 -1.96 3.51 -7.60
C LEU A 60 -2.75 4.64 -8.27
N GLY A 61 -2.46 4.93 -9.53
CA GLY A 61 -3.07 6.06 -10.24
C GLY A 61 -2.38 7.38 -9.92
N THR A 62 -3.08 8.52 -10.08
CA THR A 62 -2.45 9.85 -10.05
C THR A 62 -2.26 10.41 -8.65
N THR A 63 -3.19 10.18 -7.73
CA THR A 63 -3.22 10.83 -6.40
C THR A 63 -3.36 9.86 -5.24
N PHE A 64 -3.25 8.54 -5.49
CA PHE A 64 -3.48 7.53 -4.48
C PHE A 64 -2.20 6.70 -4.24
N PHE A 65 -1.79 6.64 -2.97
CA PHE A 65 -0.54 6.02 -2.52
C PHE A 65 -0.81 5.11 -1.31
N LYS A 66 -0.04 4.04 -1.18
CA LYS A 66 -0.10 3.08 -0.07
C LYS A 66 1.28 2.73 0.47
N LEU A 67 1.30 2.29 1.73
CA LEU A 67 2.42 1.61 2.38
C LEU A 67 2.34 0.09 2.17
#